data_AF-A0AAU9D6X0-F1
#
_entry.id   AF-A0AAU9D6X0-F1
#
_cell.length_a   1.000
_cell.length_b   1.000
_cell.length_c   1.000
_cell.angle_alpha   90.00
_cell.angle_beta   90.00
_cell.angle_gamma   90.00
#
_symmetry.space_group_name_H-M   'P 1'
#
loop_
_entity.id
_entity.type
_entity.pdbx_description
1 polymer ?
#
loop_
_entity_poly.entity_id
_entity_poly.type
_entity_poly.pdbx_seq_one_letter_code
_entity_poly.pdbx_strand_id
1 'polypeptide(L)'
;MRDEVKALARRVKKDGLLEDRIRLHYLSEDYQLSKSDNDILQRIIAIRELQKSGYETREIAVILANDFGVSQSTIYRDCKRAQSIFGDMLKASAEAEILSTAELMKRIARKSYECGDMKSAVRASANYVKILRPYAEDNHIDDDDPKTFVIEIKTEGQRKKKTVDMSNFHKVEDAEFEEIADTVLGKHIGPDRMLDIMDSEDSDKEEEDEEED
;
A
#
# COMPACT_ATOMS: atom_id res chain seq x y z
N MET A 1 4.76 7.38 28.76
CA MET A 1 3.63 8.21 29.22
C MET A 1 3.88 8.96 30.54
N ARG A 2 3.94 8.34 31.74
CA ARG A 2 4.12 9.09 33.01
C ARG A 2 5.42 9.90 33.08
N ASP A 3 6.50 9.39 32.50
CA ASP A 3 7.80 10.09 32.51
C ASP A 3 7.88 11.23 31.50
N GLU A 4 7.17 11.13 30.38
CA GLU A 4 7.05 12.19 29.37
C GLU A 4 6.26 13.38 29.91
N VAL A 5 5.16 13.13 30.61
CA VAL A 5 4.36 14.19 31.26
C VAL A 5 5.20 14.91 32.32
N LYS A 6 5.98 14.19 33.12
CA LYS A 6 6.90 14.80 34.11
C LYS A 6 8.00 15.63 33.43
N ALA A 7 8.58 15.14 32.33
CA ALA A 7 9.58 15.89 31.58
C ALA A 7 8.99 17.16 30.95
N LEU A 8 7.80 17.07 30.37
CA LEU A 8 7.08 18.19 29.79
C LEU A 8 6.71 19.23 30.85
N ALA A 9 6.20 18.81 32.01
CA ALA A 9 5.89 19.70 33.13
C ALA A 9 7.13 20.44 33.65
N ARG A 10 8.31 19.80 33.64
CA ARG A 10 9.58 20.47 33.98
C ARG A 10 9.97 21.52 32.95
N ARG A 11 9.76 21.28 31.66
CA ARG A 11 10.02 22.25 30.59
C ARG A 11 9.07 23.44 30.68
N VAL A 12 7.78 23.20 30.90
CA VAL A 12 6.77 24.26 31.06
C VAL A 12 7.10 25.20 32.22
N LYS A 13 7.59 24.67 33.35
CA LYS A 13 8.00 25.48 34.52
C LYS A 13 9.21 26.39 34.28
N LYS A 14 10.04 26.13 33.27
CA LYS A 14 11.23 26.93 32.90
C LYS A 14 10.96 27.78 31.64
N ASP A 15 9.83 28.47 31.59
CA ASP A 15 9.39 29.24 30.41
C ASP A 15 9.18 28.37 29.16
N GLY A 16 8.48 27.25 29.33
CA GLY A 16 8.21 26.35 28.22
C GLY A 16 7.40 27.02 27.10
N LEU A 17 7.64 26.57 25.87
CA LEU A 17 6.96 27.05 24.68
C LEU A 17 5.44 26.85 24.76
N LEU A 18 4.67 27.63 23.98
CA LEU A 18 3.22 27.53 23.93
C LEU A 18 2.76 26.11 23.56
N GLU A 19 3.45 25.50 22.61
CA GLU A 19 3.20 24.15 22.12
C GLU A 19 3.35 23.11 23.25
N ASP A 20 4.36 23.28 24.11
CA ASP A 20 4.57 22.41 25.26
C ASP A 20 3.47 22.59 26.33
N ARG A 21 2.98 23.82 26.53
CA ARG A 21 1.84 24.10 27.44
C ARG A 21 0.54 23.47 26.92
N ILE A 22 0.26 23.61 25.63
CA ILE A 22 -0.93 23.01 25.00
C ILE A 22 -0.85 21.48 25.05
N ARG A 23 0.31 20.89 24.76
CA ARG A 23 0.50 19.43 24.88
C ARG A 23 0.30 18.95 26.31
N LEU A 24 0.82 19.69 27.30
CA LEU A 24 0.64 19.34 28.70
C LEU A 24 -0.83 19.41 29.11
N HIS A 25 -1.57 20.41 28.62
CA HIS A 25 -3.01 20.53 28.84
C HIS A 25 -3.80 19.32 28.33
N TYR A 26 -3.43 18.75 27.16
CA TYR A 26 -4.08 17.54 26.65
C TYR A 26 -3.67 16.26 27.37
N LEU A 27 -2.47 16.21 27.96
CA LEU A 27 -1.93 15.02 28.60
C LEU A 27 -2.17 14.96 30.11
N SER A 28 -2.50 16.09 30.74
CA SER A 28 -2.64 16.24 32.19
C SER A 28 -3.93 16.96 32.52
N GLU A 29 -4.86 16.27 33.17
CA GLU A 29 -6.16 16.84 33.60
C GLU A 29 -5.99 18.02 34.56
N ASP A 30 -4.92 18.03 35.36
CA ASP A 30 -4.65 19.07 36.36
C ASP A 30 -4.07 20.37 35.78
N TYR A 31 -3.61 20.38 34.52
CA TYR A 31 -2.94 21.55 33.95
C TYR A 31 -3.92 22.43 33.16
N GLN A 32 -4.21 23.62 33.68
CA GLN A 32 -5.07 24.60 33.02
C GLN A 32 -4.25 25.64 32.25
N LEU A 33 -4.70 25.93 31.03
CA LEU A 33 -4.12 27.00 30.22
C LEU A 33 -4.53 28.37 30.73
N SER A 34 -3.64 29.35 30.55
CA SER A 34 -4.00 30.76 30.72
C SER A 34 -5.09 31.15 29.71
N LYS A 35 -5.86 32.20 30.01
CA LYS A 35 -6.90 32.70 29.10
C LYS A 35 -6.35 33.00 27.70
N SER A 36 -5.20 33.66 27.61
CA SER A 36 -4.54 33.98 26.34
C SER A 36 -4.07 32.74 25.58
N ASP A 37 -3.55 31.72 26.28
CA ASP A 37 -3.14 30.47 25.63
C ASP A 37 -4.36 29.69 25.14
N ASN A 38 -5.48 29.73 25.89
CA ASN A 38 -6.72 29.10 25.47
C ASN A 38 -7.30 29.79 24.22
N ASP A 39 -7.26 31.12 24.14
CA ASP A 39 -7.68 31.84 22.92
C ASP A 39 -6.85 31.45 21.69
N ILE A 40 -5.54 31.21 21.86
CA ILE A 40 -4.69 30.70 20.78
C ILE A 40 -5.04 29.24 20.45
N LEU A 41 -5.29 28.41 21.47
CA LEU A 41 -5.70 27.02 21.28
C LEU A 41 -7.00 26.91 20.49
N GLN A 42 -8.00 27.75 20.78
CA GLN A 42 -9.27 27.77 20.04
C GLN A 42 -9.06 28.09 18.55
N ARG A 43 -8.20 29.07 18.23
CA ARG A 43 -7.83 29.36 16.84
C ARG A 43 -7.13 28.18 16.19
N ILE A 44 -6.20 27.54 16.89
CA ILE A 44 -5.48 26.37 16.42
C ILE A 44 -6.42 25.19 16.16
N ILE A 45 -7.44 24.98 17.00
CA ILE A 45 -8.49 23.98 16.78
C ILE A 45 -9.33 24.33 15.54
N ALA A 46 -9.74 25.59 15.38
CA ALA A 46 -10.50 26.02 14.21
C ALA A 46 -9.70 25.83 12.91
N ILE A 47 -8.40 26.17 12.91
CA ILE A 47 -7.48 25.88 11.80
C ILE A 47 -7.49 24.39 11.48
N ARG A 48 -7.41 23.54 12.51
CA ARG A 48 -7.38 22.09 12.35
C ARG A 48 -8.63 21.56 11.66
N GLU A 49 -9.81 22.02 12.07
CA GLU A 49 -11.07 21.56 11.48
C GLU A 49 -11.25 22.05 10.04
N LEU A 50 -10.81 23.27 9.73
CA LEU A 50 -10.82 23.76 8.35
C LEU A 50 -9.83 23.00 7.45
N GLN A 51 -8.65 22.66 7.95
CA GLN A 51 -7.69 21.83 7.21
C GLN A 51 -8.24 20.44 6.92
N LYS A 52 -8.90 19.80 7.89
CA LYS A 52 -9.60 18.51 7.66
C LYS A 52 -10.71 18.61 6.62
N SER A 53 -11.34 19.77 6.53
CA SER A 53 -12.38 20.06 5.53
C SER A 53 -11.81 20.38 4.14
N GLY A 54 -10.47 20.41 3.99
CA GLY A 54 -9.79 20.59 2.72
C GLY A 54 -9.51 22.04 2.32
N TYR A 55 -9.73 23.01 3.21
CA TYR A 55 -9.43 24.42 2.92
C TYR A 55 -7.92 24.68 2.85
N GLU A 56 -7.50 25.51 1.90
CA GLU A 56 -6.11 25.92 1.79
C GLU A 56 -5.72 26.92 2.89
N THR A 57 -4.43 26.95 3.25
CA THR A 57 -3.92 27.85 4.30
C THR A 57 -4.28 29.32 4.03
N ARG A 58 -4.33 29.75 2.77
CA ARG A 58 -4.70 31.12 2.39
C ARG A 58 -6.17 31.42 2.69
N GLU A 59 -7.06 30.48 2.39
CA GLU A 59 -8.50 30.61 2.65
C GLU A 59 -8.77 30.63 4.15
N ILE A 60 -8.13 29.72 4.88
CA ILE A 60 -8.18 29.65 6.35
C ILE A 60 -7.73 30.99 6.96
N ALA A 61 -6.63 31.57 6.46
CA ALA A 61 -6.13 32.85 6.95
C ALA A 61 -7.15 33.98 6.78
N VAL A 62 -7.88 34.01 5.67
CA VAL A 62 -8.92 35.03 5.41
C VAL A 62 -10.13 34.82 6.33
N ILE A 63 -10.64 33.58 6.41
CA ILE A 63 -11.82 33.25 7.22
C ILE A 63 -11.57 33.58 8.69
N LEU A 64 -10.49 33.01 9.26
CA LEU A 64 -10.24 33.12 10.69
C LEU A 64 -9.73 34.49 11.13
N ALA A 65 -9.11 35.27 10.22
CA ALA A 65 -8.75 36.65 10.53
C ALA A 65 -9.98 37.49 10.84
N ASN A 66 -11.06 37.30 10.09
CA ASN A 66 -12.33 37.98 10.31
C ASN A 66 -13.03 37.45 11.57
N ASP A 67 -13.14 36.14 11.72
CA ASP A 67 -13.88 35.52 12.84
C ASP A 67 -13.26 35.82 14.20
N PHE A 68 -11.93 35.85 14.29
CA PHE A 68 -11.21 36.10 15.54
C PHE A 68 -10.71 37.54 15.69
N GLY A 69 -10.95 38.41 14.72
CA GLY A 69 -10.52 39.82 14.76
C GLY A 69 -9.00 39.98 14.83
N VAL A 70 -8.23 39.11 14.17
CA VAL A 70 -6.76 39.13 14.16
C VAL A 70 -6.22 39.29 12.75
N SER A 71 -4.97 39.75 12.62
CA SER A 71 -4.34 39.84 11.29
C SER A 71 -4.16 38.46 10.66
N GLN A 72 -4.24 38.38 9.32
CA GLN A 72 -3.93 37.15 8.58
C GLN A 72 -2.51 36.64 8.91
N SER A 73 -1.53 37.53 9.11
CA SER A 73 -0.17 37.17 9.52
C SER A 73 -0.12 36.43 10.86
N THR A 74 -1.03 36.75 11.79
CA THR A 74 -1.19 35.99 13.02
C THR A 74 -1.75 34.60 12.74
N ILE A 75 -2.77 34.48 11.88
CA ILE A 75 -3.31 33.17 11.49
C ILE A 75 -2.26 32.29 10.80
N TYR A 76 -1.45 32.85 9.89
CA TYR A 76 -0.35 32.09 9.27
C TYR A 76 0.66 31.55 10.29
N ARG A 77 0.95 32.31 11.36
CA ARG A 77 1.78 31.81 12.46
C ARG A 77 1.08 30.70 13.24
N ASP A 78 -0.21 30.85 13.49
CA ASP A 78 -1.01 29.85 14.17
C ASP A 78 -1.16 28.56 13.34
N CYS A 79 -1.17 28.63 12.01
CA CYS A 79 -1.12 27.45 11.13
C CYS A 79 0.20 26.67 11.30
N LYS A 80 1.34 27.35 11.41
CA LYS A 80 2.63 26.70 11.70
C LYS A 80 2.64 26.06 13.09
N ARG A 81 2.02 26.71 14.08
CA ARG A 81 1.86 26.14 15.43
C ARG A 81 0.97 24.90 15.41
N ALA A 82 -0.14 24.95 14.68
CA ALA A 82 -1.03 23.80 14.52
C ALA A 82 -0.28 22.59 13.94
N GLN A 83 0.56 22.80 12.91
CA GLN A 83 1.43 21.74 12.37
C GLN A 83 2.44 21.23 13.39
N SER A 84 3.04 22.09 14.21
CA SER A 84 3.95 21.66 15.28
C SER A 84 3.26 20.83 16.35
N ILE A 85 2.01 21.16 16.71
CA ILE A 85 1.26 20.50 17.78
C ILE A 85 0.64 19.19 17.30
N PHE A 86 -0.03 19.19 16.14
CA PHE A 86 -0.81 18.07 15.63
C PHE A 86 -0.15 17.28 14.51
N GLY A 87 1.02 17.72 14.04
CA GLY A 87 1.66 17.19 12.84
C GLY A 87 1.07 17.79 11.56
N ASP A 88 1.66 17.41 10.43
CA ASP A 88 1.14 17.77 9.13
C ASP A 88 -0.04 16.86 8.78
N MET A 89 -1.26 17.41 8.83
CA MET A 89 -2.48 16.67 8.52
C MET A 89 -2.75 16.55 7.02
N LEU A 90 -2.14 17.42 6.20
CA LEU A 90 -2.23 17.32 4.74
C LEU A 90 -1.22 16.33 4.18
N LYS A 91 -0.16 16.03 4.95
CA LYS A 91 0.74 14.93 4.65
C LYS A 91 -0.01 13.62 4.87
N ALA A 92 -0.63 13.14 3.80
CA ALA A 92 -1.03 11.75 3.72
C ALA A 92 0.20 10.88 3.99
N SER A 93 0.01 9.75 4.69
CA SER A 93 1.07 8.75 4.71
C SER A 93 1.37 8.34 3.26
N ALA A 94 2.62 7.99 2.97
CA ALA A 94 2.98 7.49 1.63
C ALA A 94 2.03 6.34 1.21
N GLU A 95 1.63 5.53 2.18
CA GLU A 95 0.64 4.46 2.02
C GLU A 95 -0.75 4.98 1.59
N ALA A 96 -1.24 6.06 2.20
CA ALA A 96 -2.53 6.64 1.84
C ALA A 96 -2.51 7.25 0.44
N GLU A 97 -1.41 7.90 0.03
CA GLU A 97 -1.24 8.42 -1.34
C GLU A 97 -1.20 7.27 -2.36
N ILE A 98 -0.48 6.20 -2.03
CA ILE A 98 -0.36 5.01 -2.87
C ILE A 98 -1.72 4.33 -3.03
N LEU A 99 -2.45 4.10 -1.93
CA LEU A 99 -3.77 3.47 -1.97
C LEU A 99 -4.79 4.33 -2.73
N SER A 100 -4.76 5.65 -2.52
CA SER A 100 -5.60 6.60 -3.27
C SER A 100 -5.30 6.55 -4.77
N THR A 101 -4.02 6.52 -5.14
CA THR A 101 -3.59 6.44 -6.54
C THR A 101 -3.96 5.10 -7.15
N ALA A 102 -3.82 3.99 -6.42
CA ALA A 102 -4.24 2.67 -6.85
C ALA A 102 -5.76 2.63 -7.12
N GLU A 103 -6.58 3.12 -6.18
CA GLU A 103 -8.04 3.20 -6.38
C GLU A 103 -8.42 4.07 -7.59
N LEU A 104 -7.70 5.17 -7.84
CA LEU A 104 -7.88 5.97 -9.05
C LEU A 104 -7.56 5.17 -10.32
N MET A 105 -6.43 4.46 -10.37
CA MET A 105 -6.05 3.65 -11.53
C MET A 105 -7.04 2.51 -11.80
N LYS A 106 -7.57 1.87 -10.76
CA LYS A 106 -8.63 0.86 -10.86
C LYS A 106 -9.91 1.43 -11.47
N ARG A 107 -10.32 2.64 -11.05
CA ARG A 107 -11.49 3.33 -11.63
C ARG A 107 -11.27 3.70 -13.10
N ILE A 108 -10.08 4.17 -13.45
CA ILE A 108 -9.72 4.48 -14.85
C ILE A 108 -9.79 3.20 -15.68
N ALA A 109 -9.17 2.10 -15.22
CA ALA A 109 -9.19 0.83 -15.93
C ALA A 109 -10.62 0.34 -16.22
N ARG A 110 -11.48 0.37 -15.20
CA ARG A 110 -12.89 0.00 -15.34
C ARG A 110 -13.63 0.87 -16.36
N LYS A 111 -13.51 2.20 -16.24
CA LYS A 111 -14.18 3.12 -17.18
C LYS A 111 -13.66 2.97 -18.61
N SER A 112 -12.35 2.82 -18.79
CA SER A 112 -11.76 2.59 -20.12
C SER A 112 -12.24 1.29 -20.75
N TYR A 113 -12.38 0.23 -19.94
CA TYR A 113 -12.97 -1.04 -20.40
C TYR A 113 -14.43 -0.88 -20.81
N GLU A 114 -15.25 -0.21 -19.98
CA GLU A 114 -16.66 0.07 -20.28
C GLU A 114 -16.83 0.91 -21.57
N CYS A 115 -15.89 1.81 -21.87
CA CYS A 115 -15.88 2.61 -23.10
C CYS A 115 -15.25 1.92 -24.32
N GLY A 116 -14.76 0.67 -24.19
CA GLY A 116 -14.10 -0.07 -25.27
C GLY A 116 -12.67 0.37 -25.60
N ASP A 117 -12.07 1.26 -24.80
CA ASP A 117 -10.66 1.66 -24.93
C ASP A 117 -9.76 0.68 -24.17
N MET A 118 -9.52 -0.47 -24.79
CA MET A 118 -8.72 -1.55 -24.22
C MET A 118 -7.26 -1.14 -23.95
N LYS A 119 -6.71 -0.22 -24.76
CA LYS A 119 -5.31 0.22 -24.60
C LYS A 119 -5.15 1.01 -23.30
N SER A 120 -6.08 1.92 -23.02
CA SER A 120 -6.07 2.67 -21.77
C SER A 120 -6.40 1.78 -20.56
N ALA A 121 -7.30 0.81 -20.72
CA ALA A 121 -7.65 -0.15 -19.67
C ALA A 121 -6.45 -1.00 -19.24
N VAL A 122 -5.69 -1.54 -20.20
CA VAL A 122 -4.48 -2.34 -19.93
C VAL A 122 -3.41 -1.48 -19.26
N ARG A 123 -3.18 -0.25 -19.75
CA ARG A 123 -2.19 0.66 -19.16
C ARG A 123 -2.53 1.04 -17.72
N ALA A 124 -3.79 1.37 -17.44
CA ALA A 124 -4.24 1.71 -16.09
C ALA A 124 -4.13 0.50 -15.14
N SER A 125 -4.45 -0.70 -15.63
CA SER A 125 -4.32 -1.95 -14.86
C SER A 125 -2.85 -2.29 -14.56
N ALA A 126 -1.94 -2.11 -15.52
CA ALA A 126 -0.50 -2.28 -15.30
C ALA A 126 0.05 -1.30 -14.25
N ASN A 127 -0.38 -0.03 -14.30
CA ASN A 127 -0.02 0.97 -13.30
C ASN A 127 -0.58 0.63 -11.91
N TYR A 128 -1.82 0.13 -11.84
CA TYR A 128 -2.42 -0.34 -10.59
C TYR A 128 -1.58 -1.43 -9.92
N VAL A 129 -1.21 -2.48 -10.66
CA VAL A 129 -0.35 -3.56 -10.15
C VAL A 129 1.03 -3.03 -9.74
N LYS A 130 1.63 -2.14 -10.53
CA LYS A 130 2.95 -1.55 -10.22
C LYS A 130 2.94 -0.75 -8.92
N ILE A 131 1.87 0.01 -8.66
CA ILE A 131 1.72 0.81 -7.44
C ILE A 131 1.60 -0.09 -6.20
N LEU A 132 0.92 -1.23 -6.32
CA LEU A 132 0.69 -2.14 -5.19
C LEU A 132 1.79 -3.19 -4.98
N ARG A 133 2.65 -3.45 -5.98
CA ARG A 133 3.71 -4.46 -5.89
C ARG A 133 4.58 -4.35 -4.62
N PRO A 134 5.08 -3.17 -4.22
CA PRO A 134 5.88 -3.06 -2.99
C PRO A 134 5.15 -3.48 -1.71
N TYR A 135 3.81 -3.43 -1.71
CA TYR A 135 2.97 -3.83 -0.57
C TYR A 135 2.59 -5.31 -0.57
N ALA A 136 2.76 -5.98 -1.71
CA ALA A 136 2.63 -7.44 -1.78
C ALA A 136 3.91 -8.12 -1.25
N GLU A 137 5.07 -7.49 -1.48
CA GLU A 137 6.40 -8.00 -1.09
C GLU A 137 6.68 -7.86 0.43
N ASP A 138 5.99 -6.95 1.15
CA ASP A 138 6.04 -6.90 2.63
C ASP A 138 5.32 -8.10 3.31
N ASN A 139 4.66 -8.97 2.53
CA ASN A 139 4.17 -10.28 2.97
C ASN A 139 5.07 -11.44 2.49
N HIS A 140 6.35 -11.22 2.24
CA HIS A 140 7.28 -12.30 1.98
C HIS A 140 7.46 -13.18 3.24
N ILE A 141 6.67 -14.26 3.27
CA ILE A 141 7.20 -15.60 3.56
C ILE A 141 8.41 -15.77 2.64
N ASP A 142 9.54 -16.16 3.21
CA ASP A 142 10.83 -16.32 2.54
C ASP A 142 10.67 -16.88 1.12
N ASP A 143 11.16 -16.09 0.16
CA ASP A 143 11.20 -16.37 -1.27
C ASP A 143 12.20 -17.52 -1.49
N ASP A 144 11.72 -18.75 -1.27
CA ASP A 144 12.37 -19.96 -1.77
C ASP A 144 12.44 -19.82 -3.30
N ASP A 145 13.65 -19.89 -3.84
CA ASP A 145 14.03 -19.67 -5.24
C ASP A 145 12.91 -19.97 -6.27
N PRO A 146 12.74 -19.14 -7.32
CA PRO A 146 11.71 -19.37 -8.33
C PRO A 146 11.85 -20.78 -8.91
N LYS A 147 10.93 -21.67 -8.50
CA LYS A 147 10.91 -23.07 -8.94
C LYS A 147 10.84 -23.08 -10.46
N THR A 148 11.95 -23.48 -11.08
CA THR A 148 12.04 -23.62 -12.53
C THR A 148 11.24 -24.87 -12.90
N PHE A 149 10.07 -24.68 -13.50
CA PHE A 149 9.24 -25.79 -13.97
C PHE A 149 9.75 -26.26 -15.33
N VAL A 150 10.35 -27.44 -15.35
CA VAL A 150 10.79 -28.13 -16.56
C VAL A 150 9.74 -29.17 -16.92
N ILE A 151 9.09 -29.00 -18.08
CA ILE A 151 8.11 -29.97 -18.58
C ILE A 151 8.81 -30.88 -19.60
N GLU A 152 8.92 -32.18 -19.31
CA GLU A 152 9.35 -33.20 -20.27
C GLU A 152 8.14 -33.71 -21.06
N ILE A 153 8.07 -33.39 -22.36
CA ILE A 153 7.01 -33.92 -23.24
C ILE A 153 7.57 -35.14 -23.99
N LYS A 154 6.93 -36.31 -23.80
CA LYS A 154 7.15 -37.51 -24.63
C LYS A 154 5.97 -37.69 -25.59
N THR A 155 6.21 -37.47 -26.87
CA THR A 155 5.26 -37.77 -27.95
C THR A 155 5.54 -39.17 -28.51
N GLU A 156 4.52 -40.03 -28.60
CA GLU A 156 4.64 -41.35 -29.22
C GLU A 156 5.05 -41.20 -30.70
N GLY A 157 6.24 -41.71 -31.03
CA GLY A 157 6.77 -41.70 -32.40
C GLY A 157 8.02 -40.84 -32.63
N GLN A 158 8.41 -39.97 -31.69
CA GLN A 158 9.67 -39.23 -31.78
C GLN A 158 10.74 -39.76 -30.82
N ARG A 159 11.96 -39.98 -31.33
CA ARG A 159 13.10 -40.57 -30.58
C ARG A 159 13.85 -39.58 -29.65
N LYS A 160 13.43 -38.31 -29.54
CA LYS A 160 14.15 -37.31 -28.73
C LYS A 160 13.21 -36.58 -27.77
N LYS A 161 13.61 -36.55 -26.50
CA LYS A 161 13.01 -35.72 -25.45
C LYS A 161 13.21 -34.24 -25.81
N LYS A 162 12.16 -33.42 -25.72
CA LYS A 162 12.26 -31.96 -25.77
C LYS A 162 11.99 -31.41 -24.37
N THR A 163 12.92 -30.59 -23.88
CA THR A 163 12.88 -29.95 -22.56
C THR A 163 12.60 -28.47 -22.79
N VAL A 164 11.46 -27.97 -22.28
CA VAL A 164 11.10 -26.56 -22.42
C VAL A 164 11.21 -25.87 -21.06
N ASP A 165 12.06 -24.85 -20.99
CA ASP A 165 12.24 -23.98 -19.83
C ASP A 165 11.22 -22.83 -19.91
N MET A 166 10.26 -22.83 -18.97
CA MET A 166 9.18 -21.84 -18.89
C MET A 166 9.69 -20.41 -18.62
N SER A 167 10.91 -20.25 -18.11
CA SER A 167 11.53 -18.96 -17.81
C SER A 167 11.97 -18.20 -19.08
N ASN A 168 12.14 -18.91 -20.19
CA ASN A 168 12.62 -18.40 -21.48
C ASN A 168 11.57 -18.50 -22.59
N PHE A 169 10.28 -18.41 -22.26
CA PHE A 169 9.17 -18.60 -23.20
C PHE A 169 9.22 -17.67 -24.44
N HIS A 170 9.79 -16.48 -24.27
CA HIS A 170 9.96 -15.47 -25.32
C HIS A 170 11.05 -15.82 -26.36
N LYS A 171 11.75 -16.95 -26.20
CA LYS A 171 12.74 -17.48 -27.15
C LYS A 171 12.27 -18.73 -27.88
N VAL A 172 11.06 -19.22 -27.59
CA VAL A 172 10.45 -20.33 -28.32
C VAL A 172 9.99 -19.80 -29.67
N GLU A 173 10.46 -20.40 -30.76
CA GLU A 173 10.07 -19.98 -32.11
C GLU A 173 8.58 -20.30 -32.35
N ASP A 174 7.87 -19.45 -33.10
CA ASP A 174 6.41 -19.55 -33.29
C ASP A 174 5.97 -20.93 -33.82
N ALA A 175 6.80 -21.59 -34.63
CA ALA A 175 6.55 -22.93 -35.14
C ALA A 175 6.59 -24.03 -34.06
N GLU A 176 7.39 -23.85 -33.00
CA GLU A 176 7.45 -24.77 -31.86
C GLU A 176 6.29 -24.54 -30.89
N PHE A 177 5.82 -23.30 -30.76
CA PHE A 177 4.64 -22.97 -29.96
C PHE A 177 3.37 -23.59 -30.55
N GLU A 178 3.19 -23.56 -31.88
CA GLU A 178 2.07 -24.22 -32.56
C GLU A 178 2.11 -25.75 -32.40
N GLU A 179 3.28 -26.40 -32.51
CA GLU A 179 3.42 -27.86 -32.30
C GLU A 179 3.07 -28.27 -30.85
N ILE A 180 3.47 -27.47 -29.87
CA ILE A 180 3.16 -27.69 -28.44
C ILE A 180 1.67 -27.43 -28.19
N ALA A 181 1.11 -26.34 -28.72
CA ALA A 181 -0.30 -26.01 -28.57
C ALA A 181 -1.19 -27.09 -29.19
N ASP A 182 -0.87 -27.58 -30.39
CA ASP A 182 -1.60 -28.67 -31.05
C ASP A 182 -1.47 -30.00 -30.30
N THR A 183 -0.33 -30.30 -29.68
CA THR A 183 -0.14 -31.52 -28.88
C THR A 183 -0.94 -31.47 -27.58
N VAL A 184 -0.96 -30.31 -26.90
CA VAL A 184 -1.67 -30.09 -25.63
C VAL A 184 -3.18 -29.96 -25.86
N LEU A 185 -3.61 -29.28 -26.93
CA LEU A 185 -5.02 -29.11 -27.27
C LEU A 185 -5.60 -30.36 -27.95
N GLY A 186 -4.80 -31.04 -28.77
CA GLY A 186 -5.19 -32.24 -29.52
C GLY A 186 -5.30 -33.51 -28.67
N LYS A 187 -4.54 -33.63 -27.59
CA LYS A 187 -4.80 -34.62 -26.53
C LYS A 187 -5.55 -33.92 -25.40
N HIS A 188 -6.87 -33.86 -25.49
CA HIS A 188 -7.74 -33.41 -24.39
C HIS A 188 -7.43 -34.20 -23.09
N ILE A 189 -6.55 -33.63 -22.26
CA ILE A 189 -6.48 -33.91 -20.83
C ILE A 189 -7.28 -32.77 -20.22
N GLY A 190 -8.57 -32.99 -20.05
CA GLY A 190 -9.43 -32.06 -19.30
C GLY A 190 -8.92 -31.91 -17.87
N PRO A 191 -9.27 -30.80 -17.18
CA PRO A 191 -8.83 -30.52 -15.82
C PRO A 191 -9.13 -31.67 -14.84
N ASP A 192 -10.22 -32.41 -15.06
CA ASP A 192 -10.63 -33.55 -14.25
C ASP A 192 -9.62 -34.72 -14.29
N ARG A 193 -8.96 -34.92 -15.43
CA ARG A 193 -7.98 -36.01 -15.61
C ARG A 193 -6.59 -35.63 -15.09
N MET A 194 -6.35 -34.34 -14.88
CA MET A 194 -5.13 -33.81 -14.29
C MET A 194 -5.13 -34.01 -12.76
N LEU A 195 -6.30 -33.87 -12.15
CA LEU A 195 -6.53 -34.17 -10.72
C LEU A 195 -6.32 -35.65 -10.42
N ASP A 196 -6.85 -36.57 -11.23
CA ASP A 196 -6.66 -38.02 -11.03
C ASP A 196 -5.18 -38.44 -11.11
N ILE A 197 -4.36 -37.79 -11.95
CA ILE A 197 -2.92 -38.09 -12.05
C ILE A 197 -2.19 -37.58 -10.79
N MET A 198 -2.56 -36.41 -10.28
CA MET A 198 -1.97 -35.85 -9.06
C MET A 198 -2.34 -36.66 -7.81
N ASP A 199 -3.58 -37.18 -7.73
CA ASP A 199 -4.00 -38.03 -6.60
C ASP A 199 -3.41 -39.45 -6.68
N SER A 200 -3.01 -39.93 -7.86
CA SER A 200 -2.40 -41.26 -8.03
C SER A 200 -0.90 -41.35 -7.72
N GLU A 201 -0.18 -40.21 -7.70
CA GLU A 201 1.27 -40.20 -7.40
C GLU A 201 1.58 -40.09 -5.89
N ASP A 202 0.57 -39.82 -5.06
CA ASP A 202 0.71 -39.80 -3.59
C ASP A 202 0.49 -41.17 -2.92
N SER A 203 0.06 -42.21 -3.66
CA SER A 203 -0.11 -43.56 -3.11
C SER A 203 1.12 -44.46 -3.17
N ASP A 204 2.18 -44.07 -3.90
CA ASP A 204 3.34 -44.93 -4.17
C ASP A 204 4.61 -44.53 -3.38
N LYS A 205 4.49 -43.70 -2.33
CA LYS A 205 5.64 -43.23 -1.51
C LYS A 205 5.69 -43.75 -0.07
N GLU A 206 4.91 -44.77 0.31
CA GLU A 206 4.92 -45.31 1.69
C GLU A 206 5.49 -46.73 1.86
N GLU A 207 6.15 -47.33 0.88
CA GLU A 207 6.83 -48.62 1.08
C GLU A 207 8.22 -48.63 0.45
N GLU A 208 9.22 -48.12 1.17
CA GLU A 208 10.64 -48.57 1.11
C GLU A 208 11.47 -47.68 2.05
N ASP A 209 11.50 -47.99 3.35
CA ASP A 209 12.57 -47.60 4.27
C ASP A 209 12.45 -48.38 5.60
N GLU A 210 12.50 -49.72 5.54
CA GLU A 210 12.91 -50.56 6.68
C GLU A 210 13.70 -51.77 6.14
N GLU A 211 15.03 -51.67 6.11
CA GLU A 211 16.00 -52.73 6.46
C GLU A 211 17.40 -52.30 6.03
N GLU A 212 18.27 -51.94 6.99
CA GLU A 212 19.67 -52.41 7.06
C GLU A 212 20.29 -51.92 8.38
N ASP A 213 20.27 -52.80 9.39
CA ASP A 213 21.20 -52.84 10.53
C ASP A 213 21.97 -54.18 10.45
#